data_AF-A0A3S3NY95-F1
#
_entry.id   AF-A0A3S3NY95-F1
#
_cell.length_a   1.000
_cell.length_b   1.000
_cell.length_c   1.000
_cell.angle_alpha   90.00
_cell.angle_beta   90.00
_cell.angle_gamma   90.00
#
_symmetry.space_group_name_H-M   'P 1'
#
loop_
_entity.id
_entity.type
_entity.pdbx_description
1 polymer ?
#
loop_
_entity_poly.entity_id
_entity_poly.type
_entity_poly.pdbx_seq_one_letter_code
_entity_poly.pdbx_strand_id
1 'polypeptide(L)'
;MVPINRNLLAIIFAGILIGLRPNHVLGQNCGCAADLCCSKYGYCGTGNDYCGEGCKEGPCNTAPSTNDVSVADIVTPEFFNSIIDQADSSCAGKSFYSRSVFLDALNSYPQFGRVGTSDDSKREIAAFFAHVTHETGFFCHIEEIDGASKDYCDENNTEYPCVAGKGYYGRGPIQLSWNFNYGPAGNSIGFDGLNAPETVATDALVSFKSALWYWMNGVHSIITSGQGFGPTIRAINGDRECDGKDSGAVQARVQYYTNYCNQLGVALGDNLTC
;
A
#
# COMPACT_ATOMS: atom_id res chain seq x y z
N MET A 1 -32.48 75.45 21.55
CA MET A 1 -31.41 74.50 21.92
C MET A 1 -31.75 73.89 23.27
N VAL A 2 -32.42 72.74 23.25
CA VAL A 2 -32.30 71.56 24.13
C VAL A 2 -33.30 70.57 23.51
N PRO A 3 -32.84 69.36 23.15
CA PRO A 3 -33.54 68.19 23.65
C PRO A 3 -32.56 67.27 24.37
N ILE A 4 -32.98 66.89 25.57
CA ILE A 4 -32.43 65.80 26.37
C ILE A 4 -32.78 64.50 25.63
N ASN A 5 -31.78 63.70 25.28
CA ASN A 5 -32.01 62.35 24.79
C ASN A 5 -31.46 61.32 25.79
N ARG A 6 -32.32 60.33 26.02
CA ARG A 6 -32.23 59.24 26.98
C ARG A 6 -31.24 58.18 26.50
N ASN A 7 -30.34 57.75 27.38
CA ASN A 7 -30.23 56.37 27.87
C ASN A 7 -28.78 56.02 28.22
N LEU A 8 -28.59 55.83 29.52
CA LEU A 8 -27.53 55.02 30.12
C LEU A 8 -27.75 53.56 29.71
N LEU A 9 -26.74 52.89 29.15
CA LEU A 9 -26.40 51.47 29.35
C LEU A 9 -25.21 51.13 28.45
N ALA A 10 -24.01 51.24 28.99
CA ALA A 10 -22.82 50.62 28.42
C ALA A 10 -22.89 49.12 28.69
N ILE A 11 -23.22 48.33 27.66
CA ILE A 11 -23.10 46.87 27.69
C ILE A 11 -21.79 46.53 26.97
N ILE A 12 -20.76 46.25 27.77
CA ILE A 12 -19.51 45.65 27.32
C ILE A 12 -19.82 44.18 27.00
N PHE A 13 -20.04 43.86 25.72
CA PHE A 13 -19.97 42.48 25.26
C PHE A 13 -18.51 42.12 25.02
N ALA A 14 -17.82 41.71 26.10
CA ALA A 14 -16.62 40.89 25.98
C ALA A 14 -17.08 39.49 25.57
N GLY A 15 -17.30 39.29 24.26
CA GLY A 15 -17.47 37.98 23.69
C GLY A 15 -16.15 37.23 23.76
N ILE A 16 -16.02 36.36 24.76
CA ILE A 16 -14.97 35.35 24.79
C ILE A 16 -15.23 34.44 23.58
N LEU A 17 -14.59 34.73 22.45
CA LEU A 17 -14.36 33.74 21.41
C LEU A 17 -13.42 32.70 22.02
N ILE A 18 -14.00 31.69 22.67
CA ILE A 18 -13.32 30.42 22.89
C ILE A 18 -13.04 29.92 21.48
N GLY A 19 -11.80 30.12 21.03
CA GLY A 19 -11.31 29.50 19.82
C GLY A 19 -11.54 28.00 19.95
N LEU A 20 -12.47 27.47 19.15
CA LEU A 20 -12.42 26.07 18.77
C LEU A 20 -11.11 25.94 18.00
N ARG A 21 -10.05 25.60 18.72
CA ARG A 21 -8.85 25.08 18.10
C ARG A 21 -9.31 23.88 17.27
N PRO A 22 -8.96 23.80 15.98
CA PRO A 22 -9.04 22.52 15.30
C PRO A 22 -8.26 21.55 16.19
N ASN A 23 -8.92 20.49 16.66
CA ASN A 23 -8.18 19.38 17.21
C ASN A 23 -7.32 18.89 16.06
N HIS A 24 -6.04 19.24 16.07
CA HIS A 24 -5.06 18.44 15.37
C HIS A 24 -5.29 17.03 15.90
N VAL A 25 -5.82 16.13 15.06
CA VAL A 25 -5.78 14.69 15.34
C VAL A 25 -4.32 14.29 15.15
N LEU A 26 -3.49 14.72 16.09
CA LEU A 26 -2.21 14.07 16.35
C LEU A 26 -2.64 12.70 16.86
N GLY A 27 -2.38 11.64 16.09
CA GLY A 27 -2.60 10.26 16.55
C GLY A 27 -2.03 10.15 17.96
N GLN A 28 -2.91 9.97 18.96
CA GLN A 28 -2.50 10.11 20.34
C GLN A 28 -1.53 8.99 20.66
N ASN A 29 -0.31 9.39 21.03
CA ASN A 29 0.73 8.53 21.55
C ASN A 29 0.13 7.74 22.72
N CYS A 30 0.15 6.41 22.61
CA CYS A 30 -0.74 5.45 23.27
C CYS A 30 -0.90 5.63 24.80
N GLY A 31 -2.10 5.28 25.29
CA GLY A 31 -2.52 5.29 26.70
C GLY A 31 -3.75 4.42 26.94
N CYS A 32 -3.79 3.26 26.27
CA CYS A 32 -4.96 2.39 26.22
C CYS A 32 -5.25 1.71 27.56
N ALA A 33 -6.51 1.34 27.79
CA ALA A 33 -6.86 0.45 28.90
C ALA A 33 -6.09 -0.87 28.79
N ALA A 34 -5.84 -1.54 29.92
CA ALA A 34 -4.91 -2.67 30.00
C ALA A 34 -5.28 -3.87 29.09
N ASP A 35 -6.55 -4.00 28.73
CA ASP A 35 -7.11 -5.03 27.86
C ASP A 35 -7.25 -4.61 26.39
N LEU A 36 -6.87 -3.37 26.05
CA LEU A 36 -6.94 -2.82 24.71
C LEU A 36 -5.56 -2.68 24.08
N CYS A 37 -5.48 -3.03 22.82
CA CYS A 37 -4.29 -2.84 22.01
C CYS A 37 -4.24 -1.41 21.47
N CYS A 38 -3.04 -0.85 21.38
CA CYS A 38 -2.80 0.36 20.61
C CYS A 38 -2.39 -0.02 19.20
N SER A 39 -3.22 0.30 18.22
CA SER A 39 -2.95 0.03 16.80
C SER A 39 -1.70 0.75 16.32
N LYS A 40 -1.18 0.34 15.15
CA LYS A 40 -0.08 1.03 14.46
C LYS A 40 -0.37 2.52 14.18
N TYR A 41 -1.64 2.91 14.17
CA TYR A 41 -2.10 4.28 13.97
C TYR A 41 -2.35 5.06 15.28
N GLY A 42 -2.15 4.43 16.45
CA GLY A 42 -2.37 5.09 17.74
C GLY A 42 -3.82 5.06 18.24
N TYR A 43 -4.64 4.12 17.76
CA TYR A 43 -6.02 3.95 18.22
C TYR A 43 -6.13 2.76 19.17
N CYS A 44 -6.94 2.88 20.23
CA CYS A 44 -7.17 1.80 21.18
C CYS A 44 -8.34 0.93 20.75
N GLY A 45 -8.17 -0.39 20.83
CA GLY A 45 -9.26 -1.33 20.55
C GLY A 45 -8.84 -2.80 20.67
N THR A 46 -9.76 -3.68 20.30
CA THR A 46 -9.55 -5.13 20.31
C THR A 46 -9.68 -5.70 18.89
N GLY A 47 -9.12 -6.89 18.66
CA GLY A 47 -9.17 -7.54 17.34
C GLY A 47 -8.00 -7.13 16.46
N ASN A 48 -7.91 -7.73 15.27
CA ASN A 48 -6.68 -7.70 14.48
C ASN A 48 -6.31 -6.29 13.96
N ASP A 49 -7.30 -5.42 13.76
CA ASP A 49 -7.06 -4.03 13.31
C ASP A 49 -6.30 -3.18 14.35
N TYR A 50 -6.39 -3.58 15.63
CA TYR A 50 -5.75 -2.90 16.76
C TYR A 50 -4.58 -3.69 17.34
N CYS A 51 -4.79 -4.99 17.50
CA CYS A 51 -3.83 -5.91 18.13
C CYS A 51 -2.89 -6.57 17.13
N GLY A 52 -3.15 -6.49 15.83
CA GLY A 52 -2.37 -7.18 14.81
C GLY A 52 -1.04 -6.49 14.50
N GLU A 53 -0.67 -6.55 13.22
CA GLU A 53 0.60 -6.03 12.73
C GLU A 53 0.81 -4.55 13.09
N GLY A 54 1.99 -4.22 13.62
CA GLY A 54 2.37 -2.86 13.99
C GLY A 54 1.68 -2.33 15.27
N CYS A 55 0.95 -3.18 15.99
CA CYS A 55 0.45 -2.85 17.32
C CYS A 55 1.59 -2.35 18.22
N LYS A 56 1.39 -1.18 18.83
CA LYS A 56 2.40 -0.43 19.59
C LYS A 56 2.46 -0.83 21.06
N GLU A 57 1.31 -1.10 21.67
CA GLU A 57 1.15 -1.37 23.10
C GLU A 57 -0.09 -2.24 23.38
N GLY A 58 -0.19 -2.80 24.58
CA GLY A 58 -1.31 -3.66 25.00
C GLY A 58 -1.10 -5.13 24.62
N PRO A 59 -2.17 -5.95 24.58
CA PRO A 59 -2.08 -7.37 24.23
C PRO A 59 -1.92 -7.58 22.72
N CYS A 60 -0.88 -6.97 22.13
CA CYS A 60 -0.54 -7.12 20.72
C CYS A 60 -0.32 -8.60 20.37
N ASN A 61 -0.91 -9.03 19.27
CA ASN A 61 -0.66 -10.32 18.65
C ASN A 61 0.83 -10.41 18.33
N THR A 62 1.44 -11.53 18.68
CA THR A 62 2.80 -11.83 18.23
C THR A 62 2.80 -11.89 16.71
N ALA A 63 3.69 -11.11 16.09
CA ALA A 63 3.91 -11.17 14.66
C ALA A 63 4.16 -12.64 14.23
N PRO A 64 3.61 -13.09 13.09
CA PRO A 64 3.89 -14.42 12.58
C PRO A 64 5.40 -14.69 12.54
N SER A 65 5.81 -15.86 13.06
CA SER A 65 7.21 -16.28 13.02
C SER A 65 7.68 -16.41 11.58
N THR A 66 8.86 -15.86 11.28
CA THR A 66 9.47 -16.04 9.97
C THR A 66 10.20 -17.37 9.87
N ASN A 67 10.19 -17.97 8.68
CA ASN A 67 10.99 -19.14 8.34
C ASN A 67 12.40 -18.73 7.89
N ASP A 68 13.27 -19.72 7.68
CA ASP A 68 14.68 -19.52 7.31
C ASP A 68 14.89 -19.37 5.78
N VAL A 69 13.82 -19.18 5.00
CA VAL A 69 13.92 -18.98 3.55
C VAL A 69 14.63 -17.67 3.23
N SER A 70 15.58 -17.74 2.29
CA SER A 70 16.17 -16.58 1.64
C SER A 70 15.33 -16.19 0.43
N VAL A 71 14.66 -15.03 0.48
CA VAL A 71 13.93 -14.47 -0.67
C VAL A 71 14.90 -14.19 -1.83
N ALA A 72 16.15 -13.84 -1.55
CA ALA A 72 17.16 -13.65 -2.57
C ALA A 72 17.50 -14.95 -3.33
N ASP A 73 17.39 -16.10 -2.69
CA ASP A 73 17.65 -17.40 -3.32
C ASP A 73 16.46 -17.91 -4.14
N ILE A 74 15.24 -17.40 -3.87
CA ILE A 74 14.05 -17.67 -4.68
C ILE A 74 13.97 -16.68 -5.86
N VAL A 75 14.08 -15.38 -5.57
CA VAL A 75 14.15 -14.33 -6.58
C VAL A 75 15.58 -14.27 -7.09
N THR A 76 16.01 -15.26 -7.88
CA THR A 76 17.35 -15.28 -8.46
C THR A 76 17.48 -14.23 -9.57
N PRO A 77 18.70 -13.90 -10.03
CA PRO A 77 18.88 -13.10 -11.25
C PRO A 77 18.11 -13.69 -12.43
N GLU A 78 18.12 -15.00 -12.61
CA GLU A 78 17.42 -15.69 -13.70
C GLU A 78 15.91 -15.52 -13.59
N PHE A 79 15.32 -15.70 -12.40
CA PHE A 79 13.89 -15.49 -12.17
C PHE A 79 13.49 -14.03 -12.49
N PHE A 80 14.21 -13.05 -11.93
CA PHE A 80 13.89 -11.64 -12.15
C PHE A 80 14.05 -11.25 -13.63
N ASN A 81 15.14 -11.68 -14.27
CA ASN A 81 15.40 -11.44 -15.69
C ASN A 81 14.37 -12.11 -16.60
N SER A 82 13.85 -13.30 -16.22
CA SER A 82 12.77 -13.96 -16.96
C SER A 82 11.49 -13.11 -17.07
N ILE A 83 11.31 -12.14 -16.15
CA ILE A 83 10.21 -11.20 -16.18
C ILE A 83 10.60 -9.99 -17.03
N ILE A 84 11.64 -9.25 -16.63
CA ILE A 84 11.95 -7.94 -17.24
C ILE A 84 12.47 -8.04 -18.69
N ASP A 85 12.94 -9.22 -19.13
CA ASP A 85 13.34 -9.43 -20.51
C ASP A 85 12.17 -9.72 -21.46
N GLN A 86 10.95 -9.87 -20.95
CA GLN A 86 9.74 -9.91 -21.78
C GLN A 86 9.29 -8.51 -22.23
N ALA A 87 9.69 -7.45 -21.50
CA ALA A 87 9.43 -6.07 -21.91
C ALA A 87 10.31 -5.66 -23.09
N ASP A 88 9.77 -4.80 -23.96
CA ASP A 88 10.52 -4.23 -25.07
C ASP A 88 11.77 -3.49 -24.59
N SER A 89 12.85 -3.55 -25.37
CA SER A 89 14.12 -2.89 -25.03
C SER A 89 14.02 -1.38 -24.80
N SER A 90 13.00 -0.73 -25.38
CA SER A 90 12.72 0.70 -25.25
C SER A 90 11.92 1.07 -24.00
N CYS A 91 11.39 0.10 -23.26
CA CYS A 91 10.61 0.34 -22.07
C CYS A 91 11.42 1.06 -20.98
N ALA A 92 10.86 2.16 -20.47
CA ALA A 92 11.52 2.99 -19.46
C ALA A 92 11.87 2.21 -18.19
N GLY A 93 11.04 1.25 -17.78
CA GLY A 93 11.31 0.47 -16.58
C GLY A 93 12.52 -0.46 -16.67
N LYS A 94 13.07 -0.75 -17.86
CA LYS A 94 14.31 -1.55 -18.00
C LYS A 94 15.54 -0.91 -17.39
N SER A 95 15.59 0.42 -17.31
CA SER A 95 16.69 1.15 -16.67
C SER A 95 16.39 1.55 -15.22
N PHE A 96 15.14 1.36 -14.77
CA PHE A 96 14.67 1.80 -13.47
C PHE A 96 14.56 0.65 -12.46
N TYR A 97 14.00 -0.49 -12.88
CA TYR A 97 13.79 -1.64 -12.01
C TYR A 97 14.96 -2.63 -12.10
N SER A 98 15.49 -3.01 -10.95
CA SER A 98 16.51 -4.06 -10.86
C SER A 98 16.29 -4.94 -9.63
N ARG A 99 16.76 -6.18 -9.73
CA ARG A 99 16.74 -7.14 -8.63
C ARG A 99 17.43 -6.61 -7.37
N SER A 100 18.55 -5.90 -7.51
CA SER A 100 19.28 -5.36 -6.35
C SER A 100 18.44 -4.34 -5.59
N VAL A 101 17.77 -3.42 -6.31
CA VAL A 101 16.90 -2.42 -5.67
C VAL A 101 15.68 -3.08 -5.01
N PHE A 102 15.12 -4.14 -5.61
CA PHE A 102 14.08 -4.95 -4.96
C PHE A 102 14.57 -5.56 -3.64
N LEU A 103 15.77 -6.15 -3.61
CA LEU A 103 16.35 -6.72 -2.38
C LEU A 103 16.70 -5.65 -1.34
N ASP A 104 17.13 -4.46 -1.77
CA ASP A 104 17.36 -3.34 -0.86
C ASP A 104 16.04 -2.86 -0.22
N ALA A 105 14.96 -2.80 -0.99
CA ALA A 105 13.62 -2.49 -0.48
C ALA A 105 13.11 -3.55 0.51
N LEU A 106 13.36 -4.83 0.20
CA LEU A 106 12.95 -5.98 1.01
C LEU A 106 13.52 -5.93 2.44
N ASN A 107 14.68 -5.31 2.66
CA ASN A 107 15.24 -5.15 4.01
C ASN A 107 14.30 -4.41 4.98
N SER A 108 13.31 -3.65 4.47
CA SER A 108 12.27 -2.99 5.28
C SER A 108 11.06 -3.88 5.59
N TYR A 109 10.94 -5.05 4.97
CA TYR A 109 9.77 -5.94 5.04
C TYR A 109 10.18 -7.40 5.31
N PRO A 110 10.72 -7.71 6.51
CA PRO A 110 11.33 -9.01 6.81
C PRO A 110 10.35 -10.20 6.81
N GLN A 111 9.04 -9.95 6.80
CA GLN A 111 8.01 -11.01 6.74
C GLN A 111 7.61 -11.39 5.31
N PHE A 112 7.85 -10.52 4.32
CA PHE A 112 7.52 -10.81 2.93
C PHE A 112 8.26 -12.06 2.46
N GLY A 113 7.52 -13.04 1.94
CA GLY A 113 8.06 -14.30 1.44
C GLY A 113 8.66 -15.19 2.53
N ARG A 114 8.35 -14.95 3.81
CA ARG A 114 8.95 -15.67 4.95
C ARG A 114 7.95 -16.15 5.99
N VAL A 115 6.64 -16.05 5.75
CA VAL A 115 5.62 -16.56 6.66
C VAL A 115 5.09 -17.91 6.14
N GLY A 116 4.98 -18.89 7.03
CA GLY A 116 4.53 -20.25 6.69
C GLY A 116 5.67 -21.16 6.23
N THR A 117 5.35 -22.11 5.36
CA THR A 117 6.30 -23.09 4.80
C THR A 117 7.16 -22.50 3.68
N SER A 118 8.19 -23.23 3.24
CA SER A 118 8.96 -22.83 2.05
C SER A 118 8.10 -22.75 0.78
N ASP A 119 7.01 -23.52 0.69
CA ASP A 119 6.09 -23.46 -0.44
C ASP A 119 5.19 -22.22 -0.35
N ASP A 120 4.80 -21.81 0.86
CA ASP A 120 4.07 -20.54 1.07
C ASP A 120 4.93 -19.34 0.67
N SER A 121 6.21 -19.35 1.04
CA SER A 121 7.19 -18.36 0.57
C SER A 121 7.24 -18.24 -0.96
N LYS A 122 7.34 -19.38 -1.65
CA LYS A 122 7.39 -19.40 -3.12
C LYS A 122 6.08 -18.93 -3.75
N ARG A 123 4.92 -19.33 -3.20
CA ARG A 123 3.61 -18.88 -3.67
C ARG A 123 3.41 -17.38 -3.47
N GLU A 124 3.78 -16.85 -2.30
CA GLU A 124 3.69 -15.41 -2.05
C GLU A 124 4.56 -14.62 -3.04
N ILE A 125 5.81 -15.04 -3.24
CA ILE A 125 6.72 -14.39 -4.19
C ILE A 125 6.18 -14.48 -5.61
N ALA A 126 5.70 -15.65 -6.05
CA ALA A 126 5.08 -15.81 -7.36
C ALA A 126 3.84 -14.92 -7.53
N ALA A 127 2.99 -14.81 -6.49
CA ALA A 127 1.81 -13.98 -6.51
C ALA A 127 2.15 -12.49 -6.62
N PHE A 128 3.08 -12.01 -5.80
CA PHE A 128 3.56 -10.62 -5.84
C PHE A 128 4.07 -10.27 -7.24
N PHE A 129 4.98 -11.07 -7.80
CA PHE A 129 5.52 -10.80 -9.13
C PHE A 129 4.48 -10.98 -10.25
N ALA A 130 3.50 -11.86 -10.10
CA ALA A 130 2.40 -11.97 -11.06
C ALA A 130 1.55 -10.69 -11.15
N HIS A 131 1.24 -10.10 -10.00
CA HIS A 131 0.57 -8.81 -9.95
C HIS A 131 1.45 -7.71 -10.54
N VAL A 132 2.72 -7.62 -10.11
CA VAL A 132 3.66 -6.62 -10.65
C VAL A 132 3.77 -6.70 -12.17
N THR A 133 3.90 -7.90 -12.72
CA THR A 133 3.95 -8.12 -14.17
C THR A 133 2.70 -7.61 -14.86
N HIS A 134 1.52 -7.89 -14.29
CA HIS A 134 0.27 -7.42 -14.84
C HIS A 134 0.16 -5.89 -14.81
N GLU A 135 0.46 -5.27 -13.66
CA GLU A 135 0.34 -3.82 -13.47
C GLU A 135 1.29 -3.01 -14.36
N THR A 136 2.49 -3.53 -14.60
CA THR A 136 3.57 -2.77 -15.26
C THR A 136 3.82 -3.21 -16.70
N GLY A 137 3.17 -4.28 -17.17
CA GLY A 137 3.54 -4.92 -18.43
C GLY A 137 4.98 -5.41 -18.40
N PHE A 138 5.29 -6.35 -17.49
CA PHE A 138 6.64 -6.92 -17.32
C PHE A 138 7.73 -5.89 -16.94
N PHE A 139 7.43 -5.01 -15.98
CA PHE A 139 8.28 -3.88 -15.62
C PHE A 139 8.49 -2.87 -16.76
N CYS A 140 7.63 -2.81 -17.77
CA CYS A 140 7.79 -1.82 -18.84
C CYS A 140 7.46 -0.40 -18.35
N HIS A 141 6.33 -0.26 -17.65
CA HIS A 141 5.77 1.02 -17.22
C HIS A 141 6.12 1.34 -15.77
N ILE A 142 6.57 2.57 -15.54
CA ILE A 142 6.79 3.13 -14.20
C ILE A 142 5.55 3.89 -13.74
N GLU A 143 4.94 4.64 -14.65
CA GLU A 143 3.71 5.39 -14.44
C GLU A 143 2.57 4.80 -15.28
N GLU A 144 1.34 4.97 -14.80
CA GLU A 144 0.13 4.61 -15.53
C GLU A 144 0.10 5.29 -16.91
N ILE A 145 -0.32 4.57 -17.93
CA ILE A 145 -0.51 5.13 -19.27
C ILE A 145 -1.58 6.22 -19.20
N ASP A 146 -1.22 7.41 -19.70
CA ASP A 146 -2.01 8.64 -19.61
C ASP A 146 -2.34 9.06 -18.16
N GLY A 147 -1.58 8.60 -17.17
CA GLY A 147 -1.82 8.86 -15.75
C GLY A 147 -1.89 10.35 -15.41
N ALA A 148 -1.02 11.19 -16.00
CA ALA A 148 -1.02 12.63 -15.79
C ALA A 148 -2.33 13.34 -16.20
N SER A 149 -3.20 12.69 -16.97
CA SER A 149 -4.54 13.19 -17.30
C SER A 149 -5.62 12.81 -16.27
N LYS A 150 -5.27 11.99 -15.27
CA LYS A 150 -6.16 11.42 -14.27
C LYS A 150 -5.70 11.85 -12.87
N ASP A 151 -6.63 12.42 -12.12
CA ASP A 151 -6.30 13.01 -10.81
C ASP A 151 -6.13 11.96 -9.71
N TYR A 152 -7.01 10.95 -9.68
CA TYR A 152 -7.06 9.92 -8.61
C TYR A 152 -7.07 10.54 -7.21
N CYS A 153 -7.82 11.63 -7.06
CA CYS A 153 -8.03 12.29 -5.78
C CYS A 153 -9.42 11.97 -5.25
N ASP A 154 -9.51 11.46 -4.03
CA ASP A 154 -10.74 11.53 -3.23
C ASP A 154 -10.72 12.80 -2.37
N GLU A 155 -11.43 13.82 -2.84
CA GLU A 155 -11.56 15.12 -2.17
C GLU A 155 -12.27 15.04 -0.81
N ASN A 156 -12.96 13.93 -0.51
CA ASN A 156 -13.60 13.73 0.77
C ASN A 156 -12.63 13.18 1.83
N ASN A 157 -11.44 12.75 1.45
CA ASN A 157 -10.45 12.24 2.38
C ASN A 157 -9.73 13.38 3.11
N THR A 158 -10.20 13.69 4.32
CA THR A 158 -9.63 14.77 5.14
C THR A 158 -8.34 14.40 5.88
N GLU A 159 -8.03 13.10 6.01
CA GLU A 159 -6.79 12.63 6.64
C GLU A 159 -5.60 12.77 5.69
N TYR A 160 -5.82 12.46 4.42
CA TYR A 160 -4.85 12.54 3.33
C TYR A 160 -5.38 13.47 2.23
N PRO A 161 -5.45 14.79 2.48
CA PRO A 161 -6.05 15.73 1.56
C PRO A 161 -5.25 15.82 0.26
N CYS A 162 -5.94 16.05 -0.85
CA CYS A 162 -5.32 16.26 -2.14
C CYS A 162 -4.59 17.60 -2.19
N VAL A 163 -3.43 17.59 -2.85
CA VAL A 163 -2.61 18.80 -3.03
C VAL A 163 -2.83 19.35 -4.43
N ALA A 164 -3.20 20.63 -4.52
CA ALA A 164 -3.43 21.30 -5.79
C ALA A 164 -2.24 21.13 -6.76
N GLY A 165 -2.51 20.67 -7.97
CA GLY A 165 -1.50 20.43 -9.01
C GLY A 165 -0.75 19.10 -8.87
N LYS A 166 -1.14 18.22 -7.95
CA LYS A 166 -0.63 16.85 -7.82
C LYS A 166 -1.68 15.85 -8.29
N GLY A 167 -1.20 14.77 -8.91
CA GLY A 167 -2.02 13.63 -9.33
C GLY A 167 -1.50 12.34 -8.71
N TYR A 168 -2.43 11.52 -8.23
CA TYR A 168 -2.18 10.28 -7.50
C TYR A 168 -2.48 9.05 -8.35
N TYR A 169 -2.25 9.14 -9.66
CA TYR A 169 -2.36 8.02 -10.60
C TYR A 169 -1.31 6.93 -10.33
N GLY A 170 -1.47 5.79 -11.00
CA GLY A 170 -0.65 4.61 -10.78
C GLY A 170 0.85 4.87 -10.97
N ARG A 171 1.65 4.52 -9.96
CA ARG A 171 3.13 4.51 -10.06
C ARG A 171 3.73 3.27 -9.41
N GLY A 172 4.89 2.86 -9.93
CA GLY A 172 5.67 1.77 -9.39
C GLY A 172 5.11 0.37 -9.69
N PRO A 173 5.70 -0.68 -9.09
CA PRO A 173 5.41 -2.07 -9.40
C PRO A 173 3.96 -2.50 -9.17
N ILE A 174 3.27 -1.91 -8.19
CA ILE A 174 1.86 -2.21 -7.90
C ILE A 174 0.89 -1.14 -8.43
N GLN A 175 1.40 -0.16 -9.19
CA GLN A 175 0.64 1.01 -9.65
C GLN A 175 -0.11 1.69 -8.50
N LEU A 176 0.62 2.05 -7.43
CA LEU A 176 0.06 2.74 -6.26
C LEU A 176 -0.74 3.95 -6.73
N SER A 177 -2.02 3.98 -6.35
CA SER A 177 -2.99 4.97 -6.81
C SER A 177 -3.78 5.52 -5.63
N TRP A 178 -4.30 6.74 -5.76
CA TRP A 178 -5.09 7.48 -4.78
C TRP A 178 -4.34 8.13 -3.61
N ASN A 179 -4.74 9.37 -3.28
CA ASN A 179 -4.22 10.16 -2.15
C ASN A 179 -4.20 9.38 -0.83
N PHE A 180 -5.26 8.61 -0.57
CA PHE A 180 -5.38 7.79 0.64
C PHE A 180 -4.47 6.56 0.69
N ASN A 181 -3.77 6.22 -0.41
CA ASN A 181 -2.70 5.23 -0.39
C ASN A 181 -1.32 5.90 -0.38
N TYR A 182 -1.12 6.96 -1.17
CA TYR A 182 0.13 7.71 -1.21
C TYR A 182 0.50 8.31 0.15
N GLY A 183 -0.46 8.94 0.83
CA GLY A 183 -0.25 9.55 2.14
C GLY A 183 0.30 8.57 3.19
N PRO A 184 -0.42 7.46 3.51
CA PRO A 184 0.06 6.50 4.50
C PRO A 184 1.30 5.72 4.03
N ALA A 185 1.47 5.46 2.73
CA ALA A 185 2.72 4.89 2.21
C ALA A 185 3.90 5.83 2.47
N GLY A 186 3.72 7.13 2.19
CA GLY A 186 4.68 8.20 2.47
C GLY A 186 5.10 8.23 3.94
N ASN A 187 4.11 8.24 4.83
CA ASN A 187 4.32 8.21 6.28
C ASN A 187 5.12 6.98 6.74
N SER A 188 4.83 5.80 6.16
CA SER A 188 5.49 4.55 6.54
C SER A 188 6.92 4.42 5.98
N ILE A 189 7.16 4.91 4.76
CA ILE A 189 8.41 4.70 4.02
C ILE A 189 9.40 5.85 4.25
N GLY A 190 8.90 7.05 4.58
CA GLY A 190 9.70 8.25 4.79
C GLY A 190 9.84 9.12 3.53
N PHE A 191 8.78 9.24 2.73
CA PHE A 191 8.69 10.21 1.62
C PHE A 191 7.40 11.03 1.69
N ASP A 192 7.36 12.19 1.04
CA ASP A 192 6.16 13.04 1.02
C ASP A 192 5.17 12.55 -0.05
N GLY A 193 4.29 11.63 0.32
CA GLY A 193 3.33 11.05 -0.61
C GLY A 193 2.26 12.03 -1.12
N LEU A 194 1.98 13.12 -0.41
CA LEU A 194 0.94 14.07 -0.80
C LEU A 194 1.49 15.20 -1.67
N ASN A 195 2.63 15.78 -1.31
CA ASN A 195 3.26 16.88 -2.05
C ASN A 195 4.31 16.43 -3.07
N ALA A 196 4.78 15.19 -3.01
CA ALA A 196 5.73 14.63 -3.96
C ALA A 196 5.39 13.17 -4.36
N PRO A 197 4.15 12.87 -4.80
CA PRO A 197 3.78 11.52 -5.24
C PRO A 197 4.66 10.99 -6.38
N GLU A 198 5.23 11.87 -7.20
CA GLU A 198 6.19 11.53 -8.25
C GLU A 198 7.48 10.85 -7.75
N THR A 199 7.78 10.90 -6.44
CA THR A 199 8.92 10.17 -5.86
C THR A 199 8.82 8.66 -6.14
N VAL A 200 7.59 8.10 -6.16
CA VAL A 200 7.37 6.67 -6.47
C VAL A 200 7.81 6.31 -7.90
N ALA A 201 7.83 7.27 -8.83
CA ALA A 201 8.28 7.07 -10.22
C ALA A 201 9.72 7.54 -10.50
N THR A 202 10.37 8.23 -9.56
CA THR A 202 11.71 8.79 -9.76
C THR A 202 12.77 8.17 -8.85
N ASP A 203 12.38 7.50 -7.77
CA ASP A 203 13.26 6.73 -6.90
C ASP A 203 12.85 5.25 -6.90
N ALA A 204 13.68 4.39 -7.49
CA ALA A 204 13.38 2.97 -7.62
C ALA A 204 13.29 2.22 -6.27
N LEU A 205 14.02 2.68 -5.25
CA LEU A 205 13.95 2.09 -3.90
C LEU A 205 12.60 2.43 -3.26
N VAL A 206 12.17 3.70 -3.33
CA VAL A 206 10.83 4.10 -2.87
C VAL A 206 9.75 3.40 -3.67
N SER A 207 9.95 3.23 -4.98
CA SER A 207 9.04 2.51 -5.86
C SER A 207 8.78 1.08 -5.40
N PHE A 208 9.83 0.27 -5.19
CA PHE A 208 9.67 -1.08 -4.66
C PHE A 208 9.15 -1.11 -3.23
N LYS A 209 9.58 -0.18 -2.36
CA LYS A 209 9.05 -0.08 -1.00
C LYS A 209 7.56 0.23 -0.98
N SER A 210 7.05 1.02 -1.93
CA SER A 210 5.62 1.31 -2.03
C SER A 210 4.80 0.07 -2.42
N ALA A 211 5.33 -0.77 -3.32
CA ALA A 211 4.70 -2.03 -3.70
C ALA A 211 4.70 -3.05 -2.55
N LEU A 212 5.83 -3.20 -1.85
CA LEU A 212 5.93 -4.06 -0.66
C LEU A 212 5.07 -3.53 0.49
N TRP A 213 5.00 -2.22 0.70
CA TRP A 213 4.11 -1.62 1.68
C TRP A 213 2.66 -1.99 1.40
N TYR A 214 2.19 -1.77 0.18
CA TYR A 214 0.82 -2.10 -0.21
C TYR A 214 0.55 -3.60 -0.01
N TRP A 215 1.47 -4.45 -0.47
CA TRP A 215 1.37 -5.89 -0.32
C TRP A 215 1.24 -6.31 1.14
N MET A 216 2.14 -5.86 2.01
CA MET A 216 2.14 -6.24 3.42
C MET A 216 0.88 -5.75 4.14
N ASN A 217 0.37 -4.57 3.79
CA ASN A 217 -0.79 -3.98 4.46
C ASN A 217 -2.15 -4.49 3.94
N GLY A 218 -2.23 -4.97 2.70
CA GLY A 218 -3.51 -5.32 2.05
C GLY A 218 -3.61 -6.71 1.44
N VAL A 219 -2.49 -7.43 1.25
CA VAL A 219 -2.47 -8.66 0.43
C VAL A 219 -1.76 -9.84 1.09
N HIS A 220 -0.68 -9.59 1.84
CA HIS A 220 0.17 -10.61 2.45
C HIS A 220 -0.62 -11.65 3.27
N SER A 221 -1.52 -11.18 4.13
CA SER A 221 -2.30 -12.06 5.01
C SER A 221 -3.25 -12.98 4.23
N ILE A 222 -3.68 -12.60 3.03
CA ILE A 222 -4.59 -13.38 2.20
C ILE A 222 -3.89 -14.63 1.69
N ILE A 223 -2.73 -14.46 1.04
CA ILE A 223 -2.00 -15.58 0.44
C ILE A 223 -1.39 -16.49 1.52
N THR A 224 -0.89 -15.92 2.62
CA THR A 224 -0.23 -16.68 3.70
C THR A 224 -1.21 -17.38 4.65
N SER A 225 -2.50 -17.00 4.65
CA SER A 225 -3.57 -17.73 5.35
C SER A 225 -4.28 -18.79 4.50
N GLY A 226 -3.80 -19.03 3.28
CA GLY A 226 -4.32 -20.07 2.39
C GLY A 226 -5.64 -19.72 1.70
N GLN A 227 -6.02 -18.44 1.64
CA GLN A 227 -7.27 -18.03 0.95
C GLN A 227 -7.17 -18.21 -0.58
N GLY A 228 -5.96 -18.17 -1.14
CA GLY A 228 -5.67 -18.38 -2.56
C GLY A 228 -5.32 -17.09 -3.32
N PHE A 229 -5.02 -17.22 -4.61
CA PHE A 229 -4.59 -16.12 -5.47
C PHE A 229 -5.74 -15.20 -5.95
N GLY A 230 -6.93 -15.75 -6.18
CA GLY A 230 -8.10 -14.97 -6.58
C GLY A 230 -8.45 -13.84 -5.58
N PRO A 231 -8.48 -14.12 -4.27
CA PRO A 231 -8.64 -13.08 -3.26
C PRO A 231 -7.54 -11.99 -3.26
N THR A 232 -6.30 -12.29 -3.71
CA THR A 232 -5.27 -11.24 -3.85
C THR A 232 -5.56 -10.31 -5.03
N ILE A 233 -6.12 -10.85 -6.13
CA ILE A 233 -6.66 -10.03 -7.23
C ILE A 233 -7.76 -9.11 -6.72
N ARG A 234 -8.69 -9.64 -5.92
CA ARG A 234 -9.77 -8.85 -5.33
C ARG A 234 -9.26 -7.72 -4.45
N ALA A 235 -8.23 -7.97 -3.64
CA ALA A 235 -7.63 -6.95 -2.79
C ALA A 235 -6.98 -5.82 -3.59
N ILE A 236 -6.36 -6.14 -4.74
CA ILE A 236 -5.66 -5.16 -5.57
C ILE A 236 -6.62 -4.37 -6.46
N ASN A 237 -7.56 -5.02 -7.14
CA ASN A 237 -8.43 -4.35 -8.11
C ASN A 237 -9.81 -5.00 -8.28
N GLY A 238 -10.37 -5.55 -7.19
CA GLY A 238 -11.61 -6.33 -7.24
C GLY A 238 -12.83 -5.57 -7.75
N ASP A 239 -12.90 -4.25 -7.52
CA ASP A 239 -14.00 -3.43 -8.00
C ASP A 239 -14.04 -3.29 -9.52
N ARG A 240 -12.93 -3.56 -10.22
CA ARG A 240 -12.83 -3.48 -11.67
C ARG A 240 -12.73 -4.85 -12.35
N GLU A 241 -12.12 -5.83 -11.71
CA GLU A 241 -11.77 -7.09 -12.37
C GLU A 241 -12.67 -8.28 -11.97
N CYS A 242 -12.95 -8.42 -10.68
CA CYS A 242 -13.64 -9.59 -10.14
C CYS A 242 -15.15 -9.58 -10.46
N ASP A 243 -15.82 -10.70 -10.17
CA ASP A 243 -17.26 -10.91 -10.34
C ASP A 243 -17.71 -10.76 -11.80
N GLY A 244 -16.81 -11.14 -12.73
CA GLY A 244 -17.05 -11.13 -14.17
C GLY A 244 -16.93 -9.74 -14.83
N LYS A 245 -16.42 -8.73 -14.14
CA LYS A 245 -16.26 -7.38 -14.69
C LYS A 245 -15.15 -7.29 -15.73
N ASP A 246 -14.00 -7.92 -15.47
CA ASP A 246 -12.93 -8.10 -16.45
C ASP A 246 -12.26 -9.47 -16.30
N SER A 247 -12.92 -10.49 -16.88
CA SER A 247 -12.39 -11.85 -16.87
C SER A 247 -11.05 -11.97 -17.62
N GLY A 248 -10.75 -11.07 -18.55
CA GLY A 248 -9.50 -11.07 -19.30
C GLY A 248 -8.32 -10.67 -18.40
N ALA A 249 -8.49 -9.62 -17.62
CA ALA A 249 -7.49 -9.17 -16.65
C ALA A 249 -7.23 -10.24 -15.57
N VAL A 250 -8.29 -10.82 -15.00
CA VAL A 250 -8.17 -11.92 -14.02
C VAL A 250 -7.39 -13.10 -14.62
N GLN A 251 -7.75 -13.54 -15.82
CA GLN A 251 -7.06 -14.65 -16.50
C GLN A 251 -5.58 -14.35 -16.77
N ALA A 252 -5.25 -13.11 -17.16
CA ALA A 252 -3.86 -12.71 -17.37
C ALA A 252 -3.04 -12.81 -16.07
N ARG A 253 -3.57 -12.31 -14.94
CA ARG A 253 -2.91 -12.45 -13.62
C ARG A 253 -2.70 -13.91 -13.24
N VAL A 254 -3.72 -14.75 -13.41
CA VAL A 254 -3.64 -16.19 -13.12
C VAL A 254 -2.59 -16.86 -14.00
N GLN A 255 -2.48 -16.46 -15.27
CA GLN A 255 -1.46 -17.00 -16.17
C GLN A 255 -0.04 -16.65 -15.71
N TYR A 256 0.21 -15.40 -15.30
CA TYR A 256 1.51 -15.02 -14.75
C TYR A 256 1.83 -15.79 -13.46
N TYR A 257 0.87 -15.88 -12.54
CA TYR A 257 1.02 -16.64 -11.30
C TYR A 257 1.33 -18.12 -11.57
N THR A 258 0.63 -18.73 -12.51
CA THR A 258 0.86 -20.11 -12.94
C THR A 258 2.27 -20.28 -13.49
N ASN A 259 2.71 -19.38 -14.37
CA ASN A 259 4.05 -19.43 -14.95
C ASN A 259 5.13 -19.31 -13.88
N TYR A 260 4.99 -18.38 -12.93
CA TYR A 260 5.99 -18.16 -11.88
C TYR A 260 6.00 -19.29 -10.85
N CYS A 261 4.84 -19.83 -10.46
CA CYS A 261 4.80 -21.02 -9.61
C CYS A 261 5.49 -22.21 -10.27
N ASN A 262 5.27 -22.43 -11.57
CA ASN A 262 5.93 -23.50 -12.32
C ASN A 262 7.45 -23.30 -12.37
N GLN A 263 7.93 -22.07 -12.58
CA GLN A 263 9.36 -21.75 -12.53
C GLN A 263 9.98 -22.00 -11.15
N LEU A 264 9.25 -21.69 -10.07
CA LEU A 264 9.69 -21.91 -8.69
C LEU A 264 9.48 -23.34 -8.18
N GLY A 265 8.86 -24.20 -9.00
CA GLY A 265 8.57 -25.59 -8.67
C GLY A 265 7.63 -25.73 -7.48
N VAL A 266 6.57 -24.92 -7.43
CA VAL A 266 5.56 -24.95 -6.36
C VAL A 266 4.15 -25.12 -6.93
N ALA A 267 3.29 -25.85 -6.21
CA ALA A 267 1.88 -25.96 -6.56
C ALA A 267 1.15 -24.62 -6.40
N LEU A 268 0.18 -24.37 -7.30
CA LEU A 268 -0.55 -23.10 -7.36
C LEU A 268 -1.40 -22.84 -6.10
N GLY A 269 -1.85 -23.91 -5.45
CA GLY A 269 -2.93 -23.84 -4.46
C GLY A 269 -4.31 -23.74 -5.12
N ASP A 270 -5.32 -23.46 -4.31
CA ASP A 270 -6.72 -23.36 -4.72
C ASP A 270 -7.16 -21.89 -4.91
N ASN A 271 -8.43 -21.68 -5.31
CA ASN A 271 -9.07 -20.37 -5.42
C ASN A 271 -8.29 -19.35 -6.24
N LEU A 272 -7.92 -19.72 -7.48
CA LEU A 272 -7.07 -18.89 -8.33
C LEU A 272 -7.77 -17.66 -8.91
N THR A 273 -9.10 -17.67 -8.98
CA THR A 273 -9.90 -16.62 -9.63
C THR A 273 -10.79 -15.89 -8.64
N CYS A 274 -11.18 -14.68 -9.04
CA CYS A 274 -12.33 -13.94 -8.56
C CYS A 274 -13.13 -13.49 -9.79
#